data_AF-A0A0B8P3X8-F1
#
_entry.id   AF-A0A0B8P3X8-F1
#
_cell.length_a   1.000
_cell.length_b   1.000
_cell.length_c   1.000
_cell.angle_alpha   90.00
_cell.angle_beta   90.00
_cell.angle_gamma   90.00
#
_symmetry.space_group_name_H-M   'P 1'
#
loop_
_entity.id
_entity.type
_entity.pdbx_description
1 polymer ?
#
loop_
_entity_poly.entity_id
_entity_poly.type
_entity_poly.pdbx_seq_one_letter_code
_entity_poly.pdbx_strand_id
1 'polypeptide(L)' 'MVFQSFNLFPHLTVMENLTLAPIRTLKLSKKEAQERARHYLERVKIPEQADKYPVQLSGGQQQRVPSHALFV' A
#
# COMPACT_ATOMS: atom_id res chain seq x y z
N MET A 1 -25.33 2.18 -2.32
CA MET A 1 -24.03 2.84 -2.59
C MET A 1 -23.12 2.48 -1.41
N VAL A 2 -22.19 1.52 -1.60
CA VAL A 2 -21.31 1.04 -0.52
C VAL A 2 -19.96 1.74 -0.68
N PHE A 3 -19.66 2.67 0.22
CA PHE A 3 -18.31 3.18 0.38
C PHE A 3 -17.47 2.10 1.06
N GLN A 4 -16.72 1.33 0.29
CA GLN A 4 -15.56 0.63 0.84
C GLN A 4 -14.47 1.68 1.00
N SER A 5 -14.43 2.35 2.16
CA SER A 5 -13.34 3.27 2.50
C SER A 5 -12.06 2.46 2.61
N PHE A 6 -11.25 2.49 1.55
CA PHE A 6 -9.88 1.99 1.62
C PHE A 6 -9.11 2.94 2.55
N ASN A 7 -8.61 2.44 3.68
CA ASN A 7 -7.77 3.18 4.63
C ASN A 7 -6.36 3.44 4.04
N LEU A 8 -6.33 4.06 2.86
CA LEU A 8 -5.15 4.52 2.17
C LEU A 8 -5.11 6.04 2.28
N PHE A 9 -3.96 6.58 2.64
CA PHE A 9 -3.68 8.00 2.65
C PHE A 9 -3.65 8.51 1.19
N PRO A 10 -4.59 9.38 0.78
CA PRO A 10 -4.70 9.81 -0.61
C PRO A 10 -3.56 10.74 -1.05
N HIS A 11 -2.84 11.33 -0.09
CA HIS A 11 -1.69 12.21 -0.29
C HIS A 11 -0.35 11.46 -0.32
N LEU A 12 -0.38 10.13 -0.16
CA LEU A 12 0.80 9.27 -0.21
C LEU A 12 0.67 8.31 -1.39
N THR A 13 1.79 7.96 -2.01
CA THR A 13 1.82 6.89 -3.01
C THR A 13 1.50 5.54 -2.38
N VAL A 14 1.14 4.54 -3.20
CA VAL A 14 0.91 3.18 -2.70
C VAL A 14 2.14 2.65 -1.97
N MET A 15 3.35 2.88 -2.49
CA MET A 15 4.61 2.50 -1.83
C MET A 15 4.75 3.15 -0.45
N GLU A 16 4.44 4.44 -0.34
CA GLU A 16 4.51 5.14 0.96
C GLU A 16 3.47 4.63 1.94
N ASN A 17 2.25 4.37 1.48
CA ASN A 17 1.23 3.70 2.29
C ASN A 17 1.74 2.34 2.80
N LEU A 18 2.33 1.53 1.95
CA LEU A 18 2.79 0.19 2.34
C LEU A 18 4.01 0.23 3.27
N THR A 19 4.86 1.24 3.16
CA THR A 19 6.10 1.37 3.95
C THR A 19 5.90 2.12 5.27
N LEU A 20 4.89 2.98 5.39
CA LEU A 20 4.65 3.81 6.57
C LEU A 20 4.41 2.98 7.84
N ALA A 21 3.56 1.94 7.75
CA ALA A 21 3.26 1.05 8.89
C ALA A 21 4.47 0.22 9.34
N PRO A 22 5.20 -0.49 8.46
CA PRO A 22 6.40 -1.23 8.87
C PRO A 22 7.49 -0.33 9.47
N ILE A 23 7.68 0.89 8.97
CA ILE A 23 8.68 1.81 9.51
C ILE A 23 8.26 2.33 10.89
N ARG A 24 6.98 2.69 11.09
CA ARG A 24 6.53 3.27 12.36
C ARG A 24 6.28 2.22 13.45
N THR A 25 5.67 1.10 13.09
CA THR A 25 5.26 0.05 14.05
C THR A 25 6.39 -0.94 14.30
N LEU A 26 7.04 -1.43 13.23
CA LEU A 26 8.09 -2.45 13.32
C LEU A 26 9.51 -1.85 13.36
N LYS A 27 9.65 -0.51 13.28
CA LYS A 27 10.94 0.20 13.26
C LYS A 27 11.92 -0.33 12.20
N LEU A 28 11.38 -0.86 11.09
CA LEU A 28 12.19 -1.37 10.00
C LEU A 28 12.94 -0.26 9.28
N SER A 29 14.10 -0.59 8.74
CA SER A 29 14.84 0.30 7.86
C SER A 29 14.02 0.59 6.61
N LYS A 30 14.15 1.80 6.03
CA LYS A 30 13.47 2.16 4.77
C LYS A 30 13.64 1.10 3.66
N LYS A 31 14.83 0.52 3.57
CA LYS A 31 15.17 -0.50 2.57
C LYS A 31 14.37 -1.79 2.76
N GLU A 32 14.30 -2.30 4.00
CA GLU A 32 13.54 -3.51 4.33
C GLU A 32 12.03 -3.30 4.15
N ALA A 33 11.53 -2.11 4.53
CA ALA A 33 10.14 -1.76 4.31
C ALA A 33 9.79 -1.72 2.81
N GLN A 34 10.66 -1.16 1.98
CA GLN A 34 10.47 -1.13 0.53
C GLN A 34 10.50 -2.52 -0.10
N GLU A 35 11.43 -3.40 0.30
CA GLU A 35 11.45 -4.79 -0.18
C GLU A 35 10.17 -5.53 0.18
N ARG A 36 9.70 -5.39 1.43
CA ARG A 36 8.42 -5.96 1.84
C ARG A 36 7.28 -5.40 1.00
N ALA A 37 7.16 -4.08 0.88
CA ALA A 37 6.11 -3.43 0.11
C ALA A 37 6.07 -3.94 -1.34
N ARG A 38 7.23 -4.07 -2.02
CA ARG A 38 7.31 -4.65 -3.36
C ARG A 38 6.82 -6.10 -3.40
N HIS A 39 7.28 -6.94 -2.46
CA HIS A 39 6.86 -8.33 -2.38
C HIS A 39 5.33 -8.45 -2.23
N TYR A 40 4.69 -7.60 -1.42
CA TYR A 40 3.22 -7.61 -1.30
C TYR A 40 2.54 -7.10 -2.58
N LEU A 41 3.07 -6.07 -3.24
CA LEU A 41 2.55 -5.58 -4.51
C LEU A 41 2.61 -6.63 -5.63
N GLU A 42 3.65 -7.45 -5.65
CA GLU A 42 3.75 -8.59 -6.57
C GLU A 42 2.68 -9.64 -6.26
N ARG A 43 2.42 -9.95 -4.99
CA ARG A 43 1.36 -10.88 -4.59
C ARG A 43 -0.03 -10.43 -5.02
N VAL A 44 -0.28 -9.11 -4.98
CA VAL A 44 -1.57 -8.54 -5.43
C VAL A 44 -1.59 -8.19 -6.93
N LYS A 45 -0.53 -8.57 -7.66
CA LYS A 45 -0.37 -8.41 -9.11
C LYS A 45 -0.51 -6.97 -9.61
N ILE A 46 -0.05 -6.00 -8.81
CA ILE A 46 -0.02 -4.58 -9.17
C ILE A 46 1.33 -3.90 -8.84
N PRO A 47 2.49 -4.50 -9.17
CA PRO A 47 3.80 -3.91 -8.88
C PRO A 47 4.00 -2.55 -9.54
N GLU A 48 3.42 -2.34 -10.72
CA GLU A 48 3.54 -1.08 -11.50
C GLU A 48 2.76 0.09 -10.90
N GLN A 49 1.90 -0.15 -9.91
CA GLN A 49 1.12 0.90 -9.27
C GLN A 49 1.75 1.42 -7.98
N ALA A 50 2.97 0.96 -7.65
CA ALA A 50 3.68 1.35 -6.43
C ALA A 50 3.84 2.87 -6.30
N ASP A 51 4.20 3.53 -7.40
CA ASP A 51 4.48 4.97 -7.44
C ASP A 51 3.22 5.81 -7.73
N LYS A 52 2.06 5.18 -7.88
CA LYS A 52 0.80 5.89 -8.09
C LYS A 52 0.11 6.20 -6.77
N TYR A 53 -0.75 7.21 -6.82
CA TYR A 53 -1.61 7.55 -5.69
C TYR A 53 -2.86 6.64 -5.67
N PRO A 54 -3.45 6.36 -4.50
CA PRO A 54 -4.69 5.59 -4.37
C PRO A 54 -5.81 6.08 -5.30
N VAL A 55 -5.94 7.39 -5.45
CA VAL A 55 -6.90 8.06 -6.35
C VAL A 55 -6.75 7.67 -7.84
N GLN A 56 -5.56 7.26 -8.26
CA GLN A 56 -5.27 6.87 -9.65
C GLN A 56 -5.52 5.38 -9.93
N LEU A 57 -5.84 4.58 -8.90
CA LEU A 57 -6.17 3.17 -9.03
C LEU A 57 -7.66 2.99 -9.34
N SER A 58 -7.99 2.01 -10.18
CA SER A 58 -9.38 1.62 -10.37
C SER A 58 -9.95 1.02 -9.07
N GLY A 59 -11.28 1.08 -8.86
CA GLY A 59 -11.90 0.54 -7.63
C GLY A 59 -11.54 -0.93 -7.36
N GLY A 60 -11.42 -1.75 -8.42
CA GLY A 60 -10.98 -3.14 -8.30
C GLY A 60 -9.48 -3.30 -7.96
N GLN A 61 -8.64 -2.33 -8.34
CA GLN A 61 -7.25 -2.29 -7.91
C GLN A 61 -7.14 -1.78 -6.46
N GLN A 62 -7.92 -0.78 -6.07
CA GLN A 62 -7.99 -0.29 -4.68
C GLN A 62 -8.42 -1.38 -3.69
N GLN A 63 -9.34 -2.27 -4.11
CA GLN A 63 -9.71 -3.46 -3.32
C GLN A 63 -8.59 -4.46 -3.13
N ARG A 64 -7.63 -4.50 -4.06
CA ARG A 64 -6.48 -5.42 -4.01
C ARG A 64 -5.28 -4.81 -3.30
N VAL A 65 -5.20 -3.49 -3.18
CA VAL A 65 -4.14 -2.84 -2.42
C VAL A 65 -4.37 -3.15 -0.94
N PRO A 66 -3.43 -3.84 -0.26
CA PRO A 66 -3.57 -4.10 1.16
C PRO A 66 -3.48 -2.77 1.91
N SER A 67 -4.50 -2.46 2.72
CA SER A 67 -4.44 -1.35 3.67
C SER A 67 -3.41 -1.64 4.75
N HIS A 68 -2.80 -0.59 5.32
CA HIS A 68 -1.80 -0.66 6.40
C HIS A 68 -2.11 -1.68 7.53
N ALA A 69 -3.39 -1.95 7.81
CA ALA A 69 -3.83 -2.90 8.83
C ALA A 69 -3.46 -4.37 8.54
N LEU A 70 -3.19 -4.75 7.28
CA LEU A 70 -2.78 -6.11 6.90
C LEU A 70 -1.28 -6.36 7.11
N PHE A 71 -0.52 -5.34 7.50
CA PHE A 71 0.93 -5.40 7.71
C PHE A 71 1.32 -5.55 9.19
N VAL A 72 0.33 -5.65 10.09
CA VAL A 72 0.51 -5.81 11.54
C VAL A 72 0.08 -7.21 11.95
#